data_AF-A0A3P8ZVB3-F1
#
_entry.id   AF-A0A3P8ZVB3-F1
#
_cell.length_a   1.000
_cell.length_b   1.000
_cell.length_c   1.000
_cell.angle_alpha   90.00
_cell.angle_beta   90.00
_cell.angle_gamma   90.00
#
_symmetry.space_group_name_H-M   'P 1'
#
loop_
_entity.id
_entity.type
_entity.pdbx_description
1 polymer ?
#
loop_
_entity_poly.entity_id
_entity_poly.type
_entity_poly.pdbx_seq_one_letter_code
_entity_poly.pdbx_strand_id
1 'polypeptide(L)'
;MESFILFRGSKRVTVKEHNTCTDSLSRIQVALANTANKRERVKILHKKIEDLLKYLDPQFTDHITVPDSMKLEFILAEEDFLLSQATLLEQVSSLQPLLDSNYIRDVPEHATKLQRLSQIHIKQQDQTEAQSLEVKKLFEEYNKMMFLLSKQFTQWDESLRKVEEAKGIRQVE
;
A
#
# COMPACT_ATOMS: atom_id res chain seq x y z
N MET A 1 -2.90 24.06 -43.26
CA MET A 1 -2.93 23.11 -44.38
C MET A 1 -4.20 23.41 -45.15
N GLU A 2 -4.17 24.51 -45.90
CA GLU A 2 -3.76 24.60 -47.32
C GLU A 2 -4.99 24.36 -48.22
N SER A 3 -5.63 25.41 -48.74
CA SER A 3 -5.24 26.19 -49.93
C SER A 3 -5.94 25.69 -51.19
N PHE A 4 -7.02 26.37 -51.61
CA PHE A 4 -7.42 26.40 -53.03
C PHE A 4 -7.81 27.83 -53.43
N ILE A 5 -6.75 28.61 -53.67
CA ILE A 5 -6.51 29.56 -54.76
C ILE A 5 -7.72 29.94 -55.66
N LEU A 6 -8.09 31.23 -55.57
CA LEU A 6 -8.37 32.22 -56.62
C LEU A 6 -8.81 31.73 -58.03
N PHE A 7 -9.94 32.26 -58.54
CA PHE A 7 -9.90 33.31 -59.58
C PHE A 7 -11.25 34.00 -59.85
N ARG A 8 -11.20 35.35 -59.80
CA ARG A 8 -11.99 36.39 -60.48
C ARG A 8 -13.53 36.38 -60.48
N GLY A 9 -14.07 37.52 -60.04
CA GLY A 9 -15.11 38.20 -60.81
C GLY A 9 -16.24 38.88 -60.02
N SER A 10 -15.92 39.99 -59.34
CA SER A 10 -16.78 41.17 -59.13
C SER A 10 -18.31 41.00 -59.19
N LYS A 11 -18.98 41.07 -58.03
CA LYS A 11 -19.87 42.20 -57.66
C LYS A 11 -20.41 42.02 -56.23
N ARG A 12 -20.29 43.10 -55.46
CA ARG A 12 -20.90 43.34 -54.14
C ARG A 12 -22.41 43.04 -54.18
N VAL A 13 -23.01 42.69 -53.04
CA VAL A 13 -24.04 43.50 -52.35
C VAL A 13 -24.78 42.69 -51.27
N THR A 14 -24.69 43.21 -50.05
CA THR A 14 -25.64 43.18 -48.90
C THR A 14 -25.99 41.86 -48.21
N VAL A 15 -25.53 41.80 -46.96
CA VAL A 15 -26.24 41.34 -45.75
C VAL A 15 -27.77 41.21 -45.95
N LYS A 16 -28.18 39.96 -46.20
CA LYS A 16 -29.54 39.43 -45.98
C LYS A 16 -29.41 37.97 -45.50
N GLU A 17 -28.38 37.71 -44.70
CA GLU A 17 -27.62 36.45 -44.70
C GLU A 17 -28.05 35.39 -43.67
N HIS A 18 -29.21 35.50 -43.01
CA HIS A 18 -29.61 34.47 -42.02
C HIS A 18 -31.04 33.93 -42.06
N ASN A 19 -31.95 34.44 -42.90
CA ASN A 19 -33.33 33.93 -42.95
C ASN A 19 -33.63 33.06 -44.17
N THR A 20 -32.89 33.19 -45.27
CA THR A 20 -33.20 32.45 -46.51
C THR A 20 -32.79 30.98 -46.44
N CYS A 21 -31.71 30.66 -45.72
CA CYS A 21 -31.24 29.28 -45.57
C CYS A 21 -32.08 28.49 -44.57
N THR A 22 -32.53 29.14 -43.49
CA THR A 22 -33.43 28.55 -42.49
C THR A 22 -34.85 28.39 -43.04
N ASP A 23 -35.36 29.36 -43.81
CA ASP A 23 -36.65 29.24 -44.49
C ASP A 23 -36.64 28.19 -45.61
N SER A 24 -35.54 28.10 -46.38
CA SER A 24 -35.41 27.07 -47.42
C SER A 24 -35.30 25.68 -46.80
N LEU A 25 -34.53 25.53 -45.70
CA LEU A 25 -34.44 24.29 -44.94
C LEU A 25 -35.81 23.89 -44.34
N SER A 26 -36.56 24.85 -43.79
CA SER A 26 -37.91 24.62 -43.28
C SER A 26 -38.88 24.17 -44.38
N ARG A 27 -38.83 24.78 -45.57
CA ARG A 27 -39.63 24.36 -46.73
C ARG A 27 -39.27 22.95 -47.21
N ILE A 28 -37.99 22.63 -47.25
CA ILE A 28 -37.51 21.29 -47.62
C ILE A 28 -38.00 20.27 -46.59
N GLN A 29 -37.90 20.58 -45.30
CA GLN A 29 -38.40 19.74 -44.21
C GLN A 29 -39.90 19.46 -44.31
N VAL A 30 -40.71 20.50 -44.59
CA VAL A 30 -42.16 20.36 -44.77
C VAL A 30 -42.49 19.56 -46.04
N ALA A 31 -41.78 19.77 -47.14
CA ALA A 31 -41.96 19.00 -48.38
C ALA A 31 -41.58 17.52 -48.20
N LEU A 32 -40.49 17.25 -47.46
CA LEU A 32 -40.08 15.90 -47.09
C LEU A 32 -41.11 15.23 -46.17
N ALA A 33 -41.58 15.93 -45.13
CA ALA A 33 -42.59 15.41 -44.21
C ALA A 33 -43.91 15.08 -44.93
N ASN A 34 -44.34 15.94 -45.85
CA ASN A 34 -45.52 15.72 -46.68
C ASN A 34 -45.35 14.53 -47.64
N THR A 35 -44.17 14.37 -48.23
CA THR A 35 -43.88 13.26 -49.15
C THR A 35 -43.74 11.94 -48.40
N ALA A 36 -43.10 11.97 -47.23
CA ALA A 36 -42.98 10.82 -46.33
C ALA A 36 -44.35 10.37 -45.83
N ASN A 37 -45.24 11.28 -45.40
CA ASN A 37 -46.56 10.91 -44.90
C ASN A 37 -47.55 10.45 -45.99
N LYS A 38 -47.39 10.88 -47.26
CA LYS A 38 -48.26 10.44 -48.37
C LYS A 38 -47.86 9.09 -48.96
N ARG A 39 -46.60 8.67 -48.81
CA ARG A 39 -46.11 7.38 -49.32
C ARG A 39 -45.60 6.54 -48.15
N GLU A 40 -46.41 5.58 -47.71
CA GLU A 40 -46.06 4.68 -46.59
C GLU A 40 -44.70 3.99 -46.78
N ARG A 41 -44.31 3.63 -48.01
CA ARG A 41 -42.97 3.08 -48.30
C ARG A 41 -41.84 4.06 -47.98
N VAL A 42 -42.03 5.36 -48.23
CA VAL A 42 -41.04 6.42 -47.94
C VAL A 42 -40.99 6.69 -46.43
N LYS A 43 -42.14 6.66 -45.74
CA LYS A 43 -42.21 6.76 -44.27
C LYS A 43 -41.47 5.63 -43.57
N ILE A 44 -41.68 4.39 -44.03
CA ILE A 44 -40.98 3.20 -43.54
C ILE A 44 -39.48 3.33 -43.82
N LEU A 45 -39.10 3.78 -45.02
CA LEU A 45 -37.69 4.00 -45.35
C LEU A 45 -37.05 5.05 -44.44
N HIS A 46 -37.72 6.18 -44.20
CA HIS A 46 -37.21 7.25 -43.32
C HIS A 46 -37.00 6.76 -41.89
N LYS A 47 -37.92 5.95 -41.35
CA LYS A 47 -37.77 5.32 -40.03
C LYS A 47 -36.65 4.29 -40.01
N LYS A 48 -36.51 3.50 -41.09
CA LYS A 48 -35.47 2.47 -41.21
C LYS A 48 -34.10 3.04 -41.54
N ILE A 49 -33.98 4.28 -42.04
CA ILE A 49 -32.69 4.90 -42.34
C ILE A 49 -31.86 5.08 -41.07
N GLU A 50 -32.48 5.51 -39.96
CA GLU A 50 -31.78 5.63 -38.67
C GLU A 50 -31.32 4.26 -38.14
N ASP A 51 -32.13 3.22 -38.30
CA ASP A 51 -31.74 1.87 -37.90
C ASP A 51 -30.67 1.27 -38.85
N LEU A 52 -30.79 1.50 -40.16
CA LEU A 52 -29.78 1.08 -41.15
C LEU A 52 -28.44 1.78 -40.94
N LEU A 53 -28.45 3.05 -40.54
CA LEU A 53 -27.24 3.79 -40.16
C LEU A 53 -26.53 3.14 -38.95
N LYS A 54 -27.28 2.57 -37.99
CA LYS A 54 -26.68 1.81 -36.88
C LYS A 54 -26.03 0.51 -37.36
N TYR A 55 -26.64 -0.19 -38.32
CA TYR A 55 -26.07 -1.41 -38.90
C TYR A 55 -24.91 -1.17 -39.89
N LEU A 56 -24.74 0.07 -40.35
CA LEU A 56 -23.63 0.50 -41.21
C LEU A 56 -22.41 0.98 -40.42
N ASP A 57 -22.51 1.11 -39.10
CA ASP A 57 -21.37 1.41 -38.24
C ASP A 57 -20.47 0.16 -38.13
N PRO A 58 -19.21 0.22 -38.59
CA PRO A 58 -18.26 -0.89 -38.46
C PRO A 58 -18.10 -1.34 -37.00
N GLN A 59 -18.16 -0.40 -36.05
CA GLN A 59 -18.04 -0.70 -34.62
C GLN A 59 -19.22 -1.55 -34.10
N PHE A 60 -20.40 -1.43 -34.70
CA PHE A 60 -21.57 -2.21 -34.33
C PHE A 60 -21.50 -3.65 -34.89
N THR A 61 -20.87 -3.83 -36.05
CA THR A 61 -20.76 -5.12 -36.74
C THR A 61 -19.65 -5.99 -36.14
N ASP A 62 -18.54 -5.36 -35.71
CA ASP A 62 -17.40 -6.02 -35.09
C ASP A 62 -17.74 -6.60 -33.71
N HIS A 63 -18.67 -5.98 -32.96
CA HIS A 63 -19.09 -6.47 -31.64
C HIS A 63 -20.12 -7.61 -31.69
N ILE A 64 -20.84 -7.81 -32.80
CA ILE A 64 -21.95 -8.77 -32.88
C ILE A 64 -21.55 -10.10 -33.54
N THR A 65 -20.47 -10.12 -34.32
CA THR A 65 -20.23 -11.23 -35.26
C THR A 65 -18.88 -11.92 -35.09
N VAL A 66 -18.44 -12.19 -33.85
CA VAL A 66 -17.44 -13.25 -33.68
C VAL A 66 -18.16 -14.58 -33.96
N PRO A 67 -17.87 -15.26 -35.09
CA PRO A 67 -18.55 -16.52 -35.40
C PRO A 67 -18.18 -17.57 -34.36
N ASP A 68 -19.08 -18.52 -34.10
CA ASP A 68 -18.85 -19.52 -33.05
C ASP A 68 -17.60 -20.38 -33.29
N SER A 69 -17.21 -20.58 -34.55
CA SER A 69 -15.93 -21.21 -34.91
C SER A 69 -14.73 -20.38 -34.45
N MET A 70 -14.79 -19.05 -34.54
CA MET A 70 -13.70 -18.17 -34.11
C MET A 70 -13.61 -18.08 -32.58
N LYS A 71 -14.76 -18.11 -31.88
CA LYS A 71 -14.79 -18.22 -30.41
C LYS A 71 -14.13 -19.51 -29.94
N LEU A 72 -14.40 -20.62 -30.63
CA LEU A 72 -13.80 -21.91 -30.31
C LEU A 72 -12.27 -21.87 -30.50
N GLU A 73 -11.80 -21.37 -31.65
CA GLU A 73 -10.36 -21.22 -31.91
C GLU A 73 -9.68 -20.28 -30.89
N PHE A 74 -10.36 -19.21 -30.47
CA PHE A 74 -9.85 -18.29 -29.46
C PHE A 74 -9.72 -18.98 -28.09
N ILE A 75 -10.74 -19.74 -27.67
CA ILE A 75 -10.70 -20.49 -26.41
C ILE A 75 -9.60 -21.56 -26.43
N LEU A 76 -9.43 -22.27 -27.55
CA LEU A 76 -8.39 -23.29 -27.69
C LEU A 76 -6.98 -22.67 -27.74
N ALA A 77 -6.82 -21.55 -28.44
CA ALA A 77 -5.55 -20.81 -28.48
C ALA A 77 -5.16 -20.24 -27.11
N GLU A 78 -6.14 -19.86 -26.29
CA GLU A 78 -5.93 -19.35 -24.93
C GLU A 78 -6.11 -20.40 -23.82
N GLU A 79 -6.27 -21.68 -24.16
CA GLU A 79 -6.57 -22.74 -23.18
C GLU A 79 -5.52 -22.80 -22.06
N ASP A 80 -4.24 -22.85 -22.43
CA ASP A 80 -3.12 -22.86 -21.48
C ASP A 80 -3.11 -21.60 -20.59
N PHE A 81 -3.43 -20.44 -21.18
CA PHE A 81 -3.51 -19.18 -20.45
C PHE A 81 -4.65 -19.21 -19.43
N LEU A 82 -5.85 -19.64 -19.83
CA LEU A 82 -7.02 -19.75 -18.96
C LEU A 82 -6.79 -20.76 -17.82
N LEU A 83 -6.18 -21.91 -18.11
CA LEU A 83 -5.82 -22.92 -17.11
C LEU A 83 -4.77 -22.40 -16.12
N SER A 84 -3.75 -21.70 -16.61
CA SER A 84 -2.74 -21.08 -15.75
C SER A 84 -3.36 -20.03 -14.82
N GLN A 85 -4.29 -19.21 -15.34
CA GLN A 85 -4.97 -18.21 -14.54
C GLN A 85 -5.94 -18.81 -13.53
N ALA A 86 -6.67 -19.87 -13.90
CA ALA A 86 -7.53 -20.59 -12.96
C ALA A 86 -6.70 -21.17 -11.79
N THR A 87 -5.55 -21.76 -12.08
CA THR A 87 -4.64 -22.32 -11.07
C THR A 87 -4.10 -21.22 -10.14
N LEU A 88 -3.67 -20.09 -10.69
CA LEU A 88 -3.20 -18.95 -9.91
C LEU A 88 -4.33 -18.35 -9.05
N LEU A 89 -5.54 -18.27 -9.58
CA LEU A 89 -6.70 -17.76 -8.86
C LEU A 89 -7.09 -18.69 -7.70
N GLU A 90 -7.02 -20.00 -7.90
CA GLU A 90 -7.25 -21.00 -6.85
C GLU A 90 -6.19 -20.89 -5.74
N GLN A 91 -4.92 -20.70 -6.11
CA GLN A 91 -3.85 -20.44 -5.13
C GLN A 91 -4.13 -19.17 -4.32
N VAL A 92 -4.48 -18.06 -4.98
CA VAL A 92 -4.83 -16.80 -4.30
C VAL A 92 -6.03 -16.99 -3.37
N SER A 93 -7.07 -17.70 -3.82
CA SER A 93 -8.24 -18.00 -3.01
C SER A 93 -7.89 -18.83 -1.77
N SER A 94 -6.99 -19.81 -1.90
CA SER A 94 -6.53 -20.64 -0.78
C SER A 94 -5.72 -19.86 0.26
N LEU A 95 -5.02 -18.80 -0.16
CA LEU A 95 -4.19 -17.96 0.70
C LEU A 95 -4.98 -16.81 1.35
N GLN A 96 -6.15 -16.45 0.81
CA GLN A 96 -7.01 -15.39 1.34
C GLN A 96 -7.31 -15.52 2.85
N PRO A 97 -7.62 -16.70 3.40
CA PRO A 97 -7.88 -16.88 4.83
C PRO A 97 -6.67 -16.62 5.74
N LEU A 98 -5.44 -16.65 5.20
CA LEU A 98 -4.23 -16.38 5.99
C LEU A 98 -4.12 -14.89 6.37
N LEU A 99 -4.69 -13.99 5.57
CA LEU A 99 -4.74 -12.55 5.86
C LEU A 99 -5.64 -12.25 7.05
N ASP A 100 -6.73 -13.00 7.19
CA ASP A 100 -7.67 -12.91 8.32
C ASP A 100 -7.24 -13.74 9.53
N SER A 101 -6.05 -14.34 9.49
CA SER A 101 -5.54 -15.16 10.57
C SER A 101 -5.37 -14.35 11.84
N ASN A 102 -5.82 -14.91 12.96
CA ASN A 102 -5.70 -14.29 14.28
C ASN A 102 -4.23 -13.94 14.60
N TYR A 103 -3.26 -14.70 14.08
CA TYR A 103 -1.83 -14.40 14.30
C TYR A 103 -1.39 -13.05 13.73
N ILE A 104 -1.97 -12.60 12.62
CA ILE A 104 -1.68 -11.28 12.02
C ILE A 104 -2.49 -10.21 12.74
N ARG A 105 -3.76 -10.51 13.05
CA ARG A 105 -4.66 -9.56 13.72
C ARG A 105 -4.19 -9.21 15.14
N ASP A 106 -3.63 -10.18 15.86
CA ASP A 106 -3.26 -10.02 17.27
C ASP A 106 -1.82 -9.46 17.44
N VAL A 107 -1.08 -9.24 16.34
CA VAL A 107 0.28 -8.63 16.36
C VAL A 107 0.34 -7.30 17.12
N PRO A 108 -0.58 -6.34 16.92
CA PRO A 108 -0.54 -5.08 17.66
C PRO A 108 -0.67 -5.29 19.17
N GLU A 109 -1.51 -6.23 19.61
CA GLU A 109 -1.64 -6.56 21.03
C GLU A 109 -0.34 -7.14 21.59
N HIS A 110 0.27 -8.10 20.88
CA HIS A 110 1.56 -8.65 21.28
C HIS A 110 2.69 -7.61 21.28
N ALA A 111 2.69 -6.68 20.32
CA ALA A 111 3.66 -5.58 20.26
C ALA A 111 3.55 -4.67 21.48
N THR A 112 2.34 -4.33 21.94
CA THR A 112 2.16 -3.51 23.16
C THR A 112 2.65 -4.24 24.41
N LYS A 113 2.36 -5.54 24.55
CA LYS A 113 2.85 -6.36 25.66
C LYS A 113 4.39 -6.43 25.64
N LEU A 114 4.99 -6.63 24.46
CA LEU A 114 6.44 -6.67 24.29
C LEU A 114 7.10 -5.33 24.62
N GLN A 115 6.51 -4.21 24.19
CA GLN A 115 7.00 -2.87 24.51
C GLN A 115 7.00 -2.64 26.02
N ARG A 116 5.92 -3.02 26.72
CA ARG A 116 5.86 -2.94 28.19
C ARG A 116 6.93 -3.82 28.85
N LEU A 117 7.09 -5.05 28.37
CA LEU A 117 8.10 -5.97 28.90
C LEU A 117 9.53 -5.42 28.70
N SER A 118 9.80 -4.85 27.53
CA SER A 118 11.09 -4.20 27.23
C SER A 118 11.40 -3.06 28.21
N GLN A 119 10.43 -2.20 28.51
CA GLN A 119 10.60 -1.14 29.51
C GLN A 119 10.89 -1.68 30.92
N ILE A 120 10.23 -2.78 31.30
CA ILE A 120 10.47 -3.44 32.58
C ILE A 120 11.89 -4.02 32.61
N HIS A 121 12.31 -4.68 31.53
CA HIS A 121 13.65 -5.27 31.43
C HIS A 121 14.75 -4.22 31.54
N ILE A 122 14.61 -3.08 30.86
CA ILE A 122 15.58 -1.97 30.98
C ILE A 122 15.70 -1.51 32.44
N LYS A 123 14.56 -1.28 33.12
CA LYS A 123 14.57 -0.89 34.54
C LYS A 123 15.22 -1.94 35.45
N GLN A 124 14.95 -3.21 35.20
CA GLN A 124 15.54 -4.31 35.97
C GLN A 124 17.05 -4.40 35.75
N GLN A 125 17.51 -4.18 34.51
CA GLN A 125 18.92 -4.15 34.18
C GLN A 125 19.64 -3.00 34.91
N ASP A 126 19.10 -1.78 34.85
CA ASP A 126 19.66 -0.61 35.54
C ASP A 126 19.72 -0.83 37.07
N GLN A 127 18.65 -1.39 37.65
CA GLN A 127 18.60 -1.71 39.07
C GLN A 127 19.62 -2.78 39.47
N THR A 128 19.76 -3.82 38.66
CA THR A 128 20.72 -4.91 38.91
C THR A 128 22.15 -4.39 38.86
N GLU A 129 22.46 -3.52 37.90
CA GLU A 129 23.78 -2.90 37.79
C GLU A 129 24.09 -2.00 38.98
N ALA A 130 23.13 -1.14 39.37
CA ALA A 130 23.28 -0.27 40.53
C ALA A 130 23.50 -1.06 41.84
N GLN A 131 22.68 -2.09 42.07
CA GLN A 131 22.83 -2.97 43.25
C GLN A 131 24.16 -3.72 43.24
N SER A 132 24.57 -4.25 42.09
CA SER A 132 25.86 -4.92 41.94
C SER A 132 27.02 -3.97 42.27
N LEU A 133 26.94 -2.71 41.86
CA LEU A 133 27.97 -1.71 42.14
C LEU A 133 28.00 -1.32 43.63
N GLU A 134 26.85 -1.17 44.26
CA GLU A 134 26.73 -0.92 45.70
C GLU A 134 27.33 -2.08 46.52
N VAL A 135 26.98 -3.32 46.16
CA VAL A 135 27.51 -4.52 46.82
C VAL A 135 29.03 -4.61 46.67
N LYS A 136 29.57 -4.35 45.48
CA LYS A 136 31.03 -4.32 45.26
C LYS A 136 31.71 -3.27 46.14
N LYS A 137 31.15 -2.06 46.21
CA LYS A 137 31.67 -0.99 47.07
C LYS A 137 31.66 -1.40 48.54
N LEU A 138 30.57 -2.03 49.01
CA LEU A 138 30.48 -2.51 50.39
C LEU A 138 31.55 -3.58 50.69
N PHE A 139 31.81 -4.49 49.76
CA PHE A 139 32.89 -5.46 49.89
C PHE A 139 34.26 -4.80 49.94
N GLU A 140 34.52 -3.78 49.13
CA GLU A 140 35.77 -3.02 49.16
C GLU A 140 35.98 -2.32 50.51
N GLU A 141 34.95 -1.67 51.03
CA GLU A 141 34.98 -1.01 52.34
C GLU A 141 35.20 -2.00 53.48
N TYR A 142 34.49 -3.14 53.45
CA TYR A 142 34.67 -4.23 54.41
C TYR A 142 36.10 -4.78 54.38
N ASN A 143 36.62 -5.09 53.20
CA ASN A 143 37.98 -5.61 53.03
C ASN A 143 39.02 -4.60 53.54
N LYS A 144 38.83 -3.31 53.27
CA LYS A 144 39.70 -2.24 53.78
C LYS A 144 39.65 -2.16 55.30
N MET A 145 38.46 -2.22 55.90
CA MET A 145 38.30 -2.22 57.35
C MET A 145 38.97 -3.44 58.00
N MET A 146 38.76 -4.63 57.45
CA MET A 146 39.38 -5.87 57.94
C MET A 146 40.90 -5.85 57.84
N PHE A 147 41.44 -5.29 56.76
CA PHE A 147 42.88 -5.11 56.60
C PHE A 147 43.46 -4.17 57.67
N LEU A 148 42.81 -3.01 57.91
CA LEU A 148 43.23 -2.05 58.92
C LEU A 148 43.15 -2.63 60.33
N LEU A 149 42.07 -3.35 60.65
CA LEU A 149 41.92 -4.05 61.93
C LEU A 149 43.03 -5.07 62.13
N SER A 150 43.32 -5.89 61.12
CA SER A 150 44.40 -6.89 61.17
C SER A 150 45.75 -6.22 61.45
N LYS A 151 46.06 -5.12 60.75
CA LYS A 151 47.28 -4.34 60.99
C LYS A 151 47.32 -3.75 62.41
N GLN A 152 46.20 -3.24 62.91
CA GLN A 152 46.12 -2.66 64.24
C GLN A 152 46.35 -3.72 65.32
N PHE A 153 45.81 -4.93 65.15
CA PHE A 153 46.07 -6.05 66.06
C PHE A 153 47.54 -6.45 66.05
N THR A 154 48.20 -6.56 64.89
CA THR A 154 49.65 -6.84 64.83
C THR A 154 50.47 -5.75 65.53
N GLN A 155 50.11 -4.47 65.34
CA GLN A 155 50.81 -3.35 65.99
C GLN A 155 50.64 -3.35 67.50
N TRP A 156 49.43 -3.65 67.98
CA TRP A 156 49.17 -3.79 69.41
C TRP A 156 49.93 -4.97 69.99
N ASP A 157 49.93 -6.12 69.33
CA ASP A 157 50.70 -7.30 69.75
C ASP A 157 52.21 -7.01 69.84
N GLU A 158 52.78 -6.34 68.83
CA GLU A 158 54.19 -5.93 68.85
C GLU A 158 54.50 -4.93 69.98
N SER A 159 53.59 -3.98 70.23
CA SER A 159 53.74 -2.99 71.30
C SER A 159 53.66 -3.64 72.67
N LEU A 160 52.73 -4.57 72.86
CA LEU A 160 52.51 -5.31 74.10
C LEU A 160 53.74 -6.18 74.40
N ARG A 161 54.23 -6.90 73.38
CA ARG A 161 55.47 -7.69 73.46
C ARG A 161 56.69 -6.85 73.87
N LYS A 162 56.88 -5.64 73.32
CA LYS A 162 57.98 -4.73 73.73
C LYS A 162 57.87 -4.35 75.21
N VAL A 163 56.67 -4.09 75.70
CA VAL A 163 56.43 -3.75 77.11
C VAL A 163 56.67 -4.95 78.03
N GLU A 164 56.25 -6.15 77.62
CA GLU A 164 56.49 -7.40 78.35
C GLU A 164 57.97 -7.73 78.46
N GLU A 165 58.72 -7.60 77.35
CA GLU A 165 60.17 -7.77 77.31
C GLU A 165 60.87 -6.75 78.22
N ALA A 166 60.47 -5.47 78.18
CA ALA A 166 61.04 -4.41 79.02
C ALA A 166 60.76 -4.60 80.53
N LYS A 167 59.62 -5.20 80.89
CA LYS A 167 59.28 -5.52 82.28
C LYS A 167 59.84 -6.87 82.74
N GLY A 168 60.50 -7.64 81.87
CA GLY A 168 61.04 -8.95 82.19
C GLY A 168 59.98 -10.01 82.53
N ILE A 169 58.73 -9.79 82.11
CA ILE A 169 57.58 -10.66 82.46
C ILE A 169 57.49 -11.91 81.56
N ARG A 170 58.33 -12.00 80.54
CA ARG A 170 58.26 -13.12 79.61
C ARG A 170 58.68 -14.45 80.28
N GLN A 171 57.70 -15.30 80.58
CA GLN A 171 57.90 -16.74 80.60
C GLN A 171 58.01 -17.20 79.15
N VAL A 172 59.16 -17.76 78.81
CA VAL A 172 59.43 -18.37 77.52
C VAL A 172 58.81 -19.76 77.53
N GLU A 173 57.81 -19.98 76.67
CA GLU A 173 57.51 -21.28 76.06
C GLU A 173 57.53 -21.12 74.54
#